data_AF-A0AAN7Y5G3-F1
#
_entry.id   AF-A0AAN7Y5G3-F1
#
_cell.length_a   1.000
_cell.length_b   1.000
_cell.length_c   1.000
_cell.angle_alpha   90.00
_cell.angle_beta   90.00
_cell.angle_gamma   90.00
#
_symmetry.space_group_name_H-M   'P 1'
#
loop_
_entity.id
_entity.type
_entity.pdbx_description
1 polymer ?
#
loop_
_entity_poly.entity_id
_entity_poly.type
_entity_poly.pdbx_seq_one_letter_code
_entity_poly.pdbx_strand_id
1 'polypeptide(L)'
;MPFNQDDTRFYRQDVDSRGQTMSVDERRELLERYLPRPSELRSSSAREQVRDQKRKQRRSRRLRPYLKQRLHLAIYLIIQLLFGIFIRVRQIVSALFQKFIAVRHYHHRTPAYIQKDLKGLSRLPEHLSVILRYDARSDDGLETLLDDVAELAAWSTAAGIPLLSVYEKTGVLKQYMSAVQEIVQQKLVLYFGAPPSTPVLQVFAPNYPSLSPLPSPQINGTTNTNLNLSLLLLSESDGRETLVDLTRTLTEMAQAQKLRPKDITVDLIDTEISASTSVPAPSNNAQRTNGHKKTNGVKHDDTYLPSEPDLLIVFAPVIKLDGYPPWQIRLTEIFCVGDSGGDVSGRSRTRVEYQGFLRALWNYAGAEFRFGS
;
A
#
# COMPACT_ATOMS: atom_id res chain seq x y z
N MET A 1 -35.68 -8.14 -65.34
CA MET A 1 -36.33 -9.42 -65.71
C MET A 1 -35.38 -10.54 -65.29
N PRO A 2 -35.82 -11.54 -64.49
CA PRO A 2 -34.99 -12.71 -64.22
C PRO A 2 -34.84 -13.54 -65.51
N PHE A 3 -33.64 -14.04 -65.80
CA PHE A 3 -33.37 -14.84 -66.99
C PHE A 3 -34.12 -16.17 -66.92
N ASN A 4 -34.72 -16.60 -68.03
CA ASN A 4 -35.36 -17.89 -68.10
C ASN A 4 -34.32 -19.01 -67.91
N GLN A 5 -34.63 -20.00 -67.06
CA GLN A 5 -33.66 -21.03 -66.68
C GLN A 5 -33.31 -21.94 -67.85
N ASP A 6 -34.27 -22.19 -68.76
CA ASP A 6 -34.05 -23.01 -69.94
C ASP A 6 -33.13 -22.31 -70.94
N ASP A 7 -33.39 -21.04 -71.27
CA ASP A 7 -32.52 -20.23 -72.12
C ASP A 7 -31.09 -20.16 -71.57
N THR A 8 -30.96 -20.08 -70.24
CA THR A 8 -29.66 -20.07 -69.56
C THR A 8 -28.94 -21.42 -69.69
N ARG A 9 -29.67 -22.54 -69.67
CA ARG A 9 -29.09 -23.88 -69.87
C ARG A 9 -28.66 -24.08 -71.32
N PHE A 10 -29.49 -23.69 -72.29
CA PHE A 10 -29.16 -23.77 -73.71
C PHE A 10 -27.92 -22.94 -74.05
N TYR A 11 -27.85 -21.70 -73.55
CA TYR A 11 -26.66 -20.88 -73.71
C TYR A 11 -25.40 -21.52 -73.11
N ARG A 12 -25.50 -22.09 -71.89
CA ARG A 12 -24.35 -22.73 -71.24
C ARG A 12 -23.88 -23.99 -71.98
N GLN A 13 -24.80 -24.82 -72.44
CA GLN A 13 -24.47 -26.01 -73.22
C GLN A 13 -23.74 -25.64 -74.52
N ASP A 14 -24.16 -24.54 -75.16
CA ASP A 14 -23.49 -24.06 -76.35
C ASP A 14 -22.10 -23.46 -76.07
N VAL A 15 -21.93 -22.77 -74.94
CA VAL A 15 -20.61 -22.30 -74.49
C VAL A 15 -19.68 -23.47 -74.17
N ASP A 16 -20.17 -24.51 -73.50
CA ASP A 16 -19.38 -25.68 -73.12
C ASP A 16 -18.92 -26.47 -74.37
N SER A 17 -19.74 -26.52 -75.42
CA SER A 17 -19.39 -27.10 -76.72
C SER A 17 -18.54 -26.17 -77.61
N ARG A 18 -18.00 -25.08 -77.04
CA ARG A 18 -17.21 -24.02 -77.72
C ARG A 18 -17.94 -23.40 -78.91
N GLY A 19 -19.26 -23.33 -78.83
CA GLY A 19 -20.09 -22.62 -79.79
C GLY A 19 -20.27 -23.33 -81.13
N GLN A 20 -20.25 -24.67 -81.15
CA GLN A 20 -20.56 -25.45 -82.35
C GLN A 20 -22.02 -25.92 -82.42
N THR A 21 -22.77 -25.85 -81.31
CA THR A 21 -24.13 -26.39 -81.25
C THR A 21 -25.22 -25.44 -81.72
N MET A 22 -25.00 -24.13 -81.65
CA MET A 22 -25.97 -23.12 -82.09
C MET A 22 -25.41 -22.28 -83.24
N SER A 23 -26.29 -21.96 -84.19
CA SER A 23 -25.96 -20.99 -85.25
C SER A 23 -25.92 -19.56 -84.68
N VAL A 24 -25.25 -18.66 -85.40
CA VAL A 24 -25.06 -17.27 -84.95
C VAL A 24 -26.40 -16.53 -84.81
N ASP A 25 -27.37 -16.83 -85.68
CA ASP A 25 -28.69 -16.18 -85.66
C ASP A 25 -29.52 -16.65 -84.45
N GLU A 26 -29.47 -17.94 -84.11
CA GLU A 26 -30.19 -18.46 -82.94
C GLU A 26 -29.62 -17.90 -81.62
N ARG A 27 -28.30 -17.74 -81.53
CA ARG A 27 -27.66 -17.05 -80.38
C ARG A 27 -28.15 -15.61 -80.25
N ARG A 28 -28.29 -14.92 -81.37
CA ARG A 28 -28.71 -13.52 -81.39
C ARG A 28 -30.17 -13.39 -80.93
N GLU A 29 -31.05 -14.28 -81.39
CA GLU A 29 -32.46 -14.27 -80.97
C GLU A 29 -32.60 -14.53 -79.46
N LEU A 30 -31.80 -15.47 -78.93
CA LEU A 30 -31.78 -15.78 -77.49
C LEU A 30 -31.40 -14.55 -76.66
N LEU A 31 -30.48 -13.70 -77.16
CA LEU A 31 -30.03 -12.49 -76.47
C LEU A 31 -30.93 -11.27 -76.67
N GLU A 32 -31.55 -11.10 -77.85
CA GLU A 32 -32.38 -9.92 -78.15
C GLU A 32 -33.58 -9.76 -77.20
N ARG A 33 -34.12 -10.86 -76.67
CA ARG A 33 -35.22 -10.84 -75.69
C ARG A 33 -34.84 -10.19 -74.35
N TYR A 34 -33.55 -10.12 -74.04
CA TYR A 34 -33.03 -9.58 -72.78
C TYR A 34 -32.35 -8.23 -72.93
N LEU A 35 -32.23 -7.70 -74.15
CA LEU A 35 -31.65 -6.37 -74.39
C LEU A 35 -32.71 -5.26 -74.22
N PRO A 36 -32.39 -4.16 -73.52
CA PRO A 36 -33.34 -3.04 -73.33
C PRO A 36 -33.65 -2.35 -74.67
N ARG A 37 -34.90 -1.89 -74.83
CA ARG A 37 -35.32 -1.20 -76.06
C ARG A 37 -34.65 0.18 -76.16
N PRO A 38 -34.19 0.63 -77.35
CA PRO A 38 -33.43 1.87 -77.51
C PRO A 38 -34.13 3.15 -76.99
N SER A 39 -35.46 3.13 -76.89
CA SER A 39 -36.26 4.24 -76.35
C SER A 39 -36.08 4.46 -74.85
N GLU A 40 -35.73 3.43 -74.07
CA GLU A 40 -35.55 3.54 -72.61
C GLU A 40 -34.25 4.28 -72.23
N LEU A 41 -33.22 4.19 -73.08
CA LEU A 41 -31.91 4.83 -72.87
C LEU A 41 -31.96 6.36 -72.98
N ARG A 42 -32.93 6.92 -73.74
CA ARG A 42 -33.09 8.37 -73.96
C ARG A 42 -33.65 9.14 -72.76
N SER A 43 -34.23 8.45 -71.77
CA SER A 43 -34.87 9.07 -70.59
C SER A 43 -33.90 9.39 -69.43
N SER A 44 -32.63 9.00 -69.56
CA SER A 44 -31.62 9.08 -68.49
C SER A 44 -31.03 10.48 -68.27
N SER A 45 -30.97 11.31 -69.31
CA SER A 45 -30.31 12.64 -69.27
C SER A 45 -31.06 13.69 -68.45
N ALA A 46 -32.41 13.61 -68.36
CA ALA A 46 -33.20 14.54 -67.54
C ALA A 46 -33.09 14.24 -66.03
N ARG A 47 -32.67 13.03 -65.63
CA ARG A 47 -32.56 12.60 -64.23
C ARG A 47 -31.23 12.99 -63.57
N GLU A 48 -30.25 13.44 -64.35
CA GLU A 48 -28.92 13.83 -63.86
C GLU A 48 -28.89 15.22 -63.21
N GLN A 49 -29.62 16.20 -63.75
CA GLN A 49 -29.62 17.57 -63.22
C GLN A 49 -30.26 17.69 -61.81
N VAL A 50 -31.26 16.87 -61.48
CA VAL A 50 -31.90 16.85 -60.14
C VAL A 50 -31.01 16.18 -59.07
N ARG A 51 -30.08 15.30 -59.49
CA ARG A 51 -29.22 14.54 -58.57
C ARG A 51 -28.07 15.37 -58.01
N ASP A 52 -27.55 16.33 -58.77
CA ASP A 52 -26.42 17.17 -58.33
C ASP A 52 -26.82 18.23 -57.30
N GLN A 53 -28.03 18.79 -57.37
CA GLN A 53 -28.55 19.68 -56.33
C GLN A 53 -28.74 18.95 -54.98
N LYS A 54 -29.23 17.71 -54.98
CA LYS A 54 -29.33 16.88 -53.74
C LYS A 54 -27.97 16.41 -53.21
N ARG A 55 -26.95 16.28 -54.06
CA ARG A 55 -25.59 15.88 -53.64
C ARG A 55 -24.83 17.00 -52.91
N LYS A 56 -25.01 18.27 -53.31
CA LYS A 56 -24.42 19.42 -52.58
C LYS A 56 -25.00 19.57 -51.17
N GLN A 57 -26.31 19.35 -50.97
CA GLN A 57 -26.92 19.35 -49.63
C GLN A 57 -26.48 18.17 -48.72
N ARG A 58 -26.15 17.00 -49.29
CA ARG A 58 -25.78 15.81 -48.50
C ARG A 58 -24.32 15.79 -48.01
N ARG A 59 -23.41 16.56 -48.59
CA ARG A 59 -22.00 16.64 -48.12
C ARG A 59 -21.83 17.40 -46.80
N SER A 60 -22.68 18.39 -46.50
CA SER A 60 -22.64 19.18 -45.26
C SER A 60 -22.93 18.39 -43.96
N ARG A 61 -23.55 17.20 -44.06
CA ARG A 61 -24.00 16.43 -42.88
C ARG A 61 -23.01 15.40 -42.33
N ARG A 62 -21.85 15.18 -42.97
CA ARG A 62 -20.86 14.17 -42.52
C ARG A 62 -19.87 14.65 -41.45
N LEU A 63 -19.81 15.94 -41.16
CA LEU A 63 -18.93 16.47 -40.09
C LEU A 63 -19.56 16.30 -38.68
N ARG A 64 -20.89 16.23 -38.59
CA ARG A 64 -21.62 16.14 -37.31
C ARG A 64 -21.24 14.93 -36.43
N PRO A 65 -21.08 13.68 -36.92
CA PRO A 65 -20.67 12.57 -36.08
C PRO A 65 -19.22 12.73 -35.57
N TYR A 66 -18.31 13.25 -36.40
CA TYR A 66 -16.93 13.53 -36.00
C TYR A 66 -16.86 14.64 -34.96
N LEU A 67 -17.60 15.74 -35.14
CA LEU A 67 -17.69 16.80 -34.14
C LEU A 67 -18.36 16.31 -32.84
N LYS A 68 -19.38 15.45 -32.92
CA LYS A 68 -20.02 14.84 -31.75
C LYS A 68 -19.04 13.96 -30.97
N GLN A 69 -18.25 13.14 -31.66
CA GLN A 69 -17.23 12.29 -31.02
C GLN A 69 -16.10 13.14 -30.40
N ARG A 70 -15.63 14.18 -31.10
CA ARG A 70 -14.65 15.13 -30.56
C ARG A 70 -15.20 15.91 -29.37
N LEU A 71 -16.48 16.27 -29.39
CA LEU A 71 -17.17 16.91 -28.28
C LEU A 71 -17.29 15.97 -27.07
N HIS A 72 -17.66 14.71 -27.26
CA HIS A 72 -17.70 13.73 -26.16
C HIS A 72 -16.31 13.55 -25.53
N LEU A 73 -15.25 13.45 -26.35
CA LEU A 73 -13.88 13.36 -25.85
C LEU A 73 -13.46 14.64 -25.11
N ALA A 74 -13.80 15.81 -25.65
CA ALA A 74 -13.52 17.09 -25.00
C ALA A 74 -14.25 17.22 -23.65
N ILE A 75 -15.53 16.85 -23.59
CA ILE A 75 -16.31 16.83 -22.34
C ILE A 75 -15.70 15.85 -21.35
N TYR A 76 -15.34 14.64 -21.78
CA TYR A 76 -14.68 13.66 -20.92
C TYR A 76 -13.36 14.19 -20.35
N LEU A 77 -12.53 14.82 -21.18
CA LEU A 77 -11.28 15.46 -20.73
C LEU A 77 -11.53 16.62 -19.78
N ILE A 78 -12.55 17.44 -20.02
CA ILE A 78 -12.94 18.55 -19.12
C ILE A 78 -13.41 18.00 -17.78
N ILE A 79 -14.25 16.96 -17.77
CA ILE A 79 -14.70 16.31 -16.53
C ILE A 79 -13.48 15.73 -15.78
N GLN A 80 -12.60 15.02 -16.47
CA GLN A 80 -11.39 14.45 -15.85
C GLN A 80 -10.44 15.53 -15.33
N LEU A 81 -10.33 16.66 -16.03
CA LEU A 81 -9.56 17.83 -15.60
C LEU A 81 -10.16 18.45 -14.34
N LEU A 82 -11.48 18.70 -14.33
CA LEU A 82 -12.18 19.28 -13.19
C LEU A 82 -12.13 18.35 -11.96
N PHE A 83 -12.38 17.06 -12.13
CA PHE A 83 -12.25 16.07 -11.04
C PHE A 83 -10.80 15.94 -10.55
N GLY A 84 -9.83 15.94 -11.47
CA GLY A 84 -8.41 15.93 -11.12
C GLY A 84 -8.02 17.16 -10.30
N ILE A 85 -8.42 18.35 -10.73
CA ILE A 85 -8.20 19.61 -10.01
C ILE A 85 -8.90 19.56 -8.65
N PHE A 86 -10.17 19.15 -8.59
CA PHE A 86 -10.91 19.07 -7.33
C PHE A 86 -10.24 18.14 -6.31
N ILE A 87 -9.82 16.93 -6.74
CA ILE A 87 -9.13 15.98 -5.87
C ILE A 87 -7.81 16.58 -5.37
N ARG A 88 -7.02 17.20 -6.25
CA ARG A 88 -5.74 17.84 -5.86
C ARG A 88 -5.94 19.03 -4.94
N VAL A 89 -6.93 19.89 -5.19
CA VAL A 89 -7.26 21.02 -4.32
C VAL A 89 -7.67 20.52 -2.95
N ARG A 90 -8.52 19.49 -2.87
CA ARG A 90 -8.92 18.87 -1.60
C ARG A 90 -7.72 18.29 -0.84
N GLN A 91 -6.81 17.61 -1.54
CA GLN A 91 -5.57 17.09 -0.96
C GLN A 91 -4.67 18.23 -0.44
N ILE A 92 -4.49 19.30 -1.21
CA ILE A 92 -3.69 20.48 -0.82
C ILE A 92 -4.32 21.17 0.40
N VAL A 93 -5.64 21.37 0.44
CA VAL A 93 -6.31 21.99 1.58
C VAL A 93 -6.14 21.13 2.84
N SER A 94 -6.34 19.81 2.72
CA SER A 94 -6.12 18.89 3.84
C SER A 94 -4.67 18.91 4.33
N ALA A 95 -3.71 18.95 3.42
CA ALA A 95 -2.29 19.01 3.71
C ALA A 95 -1.86 20.34 4.34
N LEU A 96 -2.36 21.46 3.83
CA LEU A 96 -2.10 22.78 4.43
C LEU A 96 -2.70 22.89 5.82
N PHE A 97 -3.88 22.32 6.04
CA PHE A 97 -4.50 22.26 7.36
C PHE A 97 -3.68 21.39 8.33
N GLN A 98 -3.20 20.23 7.88
CA GLN A 98 -2.28 19.38 8.65
C GLN A 98 -0.97 20.09 8.97
N LYS A 99 -0.37 20.78 8.00
CA LYS A 99 0.85 21.58 8.18
C LYS A 99 0.63 22.76 9.12
N PHE A 100 -0.50 23.45 9.05
CA PHE A 100 -0.83 24.54 9.96
C PHE A 100 -1.02 24.05 11.39
N ILE A 101 -1.71 22.92 11.57
CA ILE A 101 -1.83 22.25 12.88
C ILE A 101 -0.45 21.83 13.38
N ALA A 102 0.38 21.22 12.53
CA ALA A 102 1.74 20.84 12.85
C ALA A 102 2.54 22.05 13.33
N VAL A 103 2.71 23.08 12.50
CA VAL A 103 3.52 24.27 12.83
C VAL A 103 3.02 24.98 14.09
N ARG A 104 1.69 25.12 14.26
CA ARG A 104 1.12 25.77 15.44
C ARG A 104 1.33 24.97 16.73
N HIS A 105 1.44 23.64 16.66
CA HIS A 105 1.56 22.77 17.85
C HIS A 105 2.96 22.20 18.09
N TYR A 106 3.91 22.35 17.15
CA TYR A 106 5.30 21.87 17.29
C TYR A 106 6.11 22.56 18.42
N HIS A 107 5.59 23.63 19.04
CA HIS A 107 6.27 24.37 20.10
C HIS A 107 6.16 23.76 21.51
N HIS A 108 5.39 22.69 21.71
CA HIS A 108 5.24 22.05 23.02
C HIS A 108 5.69 20.58 23.00
N ARG A 109 7.00 20.35 22.84
CA ARG A 109 7.65 19.04 23.02
C ARG A 109 7.60 18.62 24.50
N THR A 110 6.40 18.26 24.97
CA THR A 110 6.18 17.85 26.36
C THR A 110 5.37 16.57 26.40
N PRO A 111 5.75 15.57 27.22
CA PRO A 111 5.02 14.31 27.33
C PRO A 111 3.59 14.52 27.86
N ALA A 112 3.37 15.54 28.71
CA ALA A 112 2.05 15.88 29.23
C ALA A 112 1.05 16.28 28.12
N TYR A 113 1.52 16.91 27.04
CA TYR A 113 0.68 17.26 25.91
C TYR A 113 0.20 16.00 25.18
N ILE A 114 1.12 15.07 24.90
CA ILE A 114 0.81 13.79 24.24
C ILE A 114 -0.17 12.98 25.10
N GLN A 115 0.08 12.89 26.42
CA GLN A 115 -0.83 12.19 27.33
C GLN A 115 -2.22 12.82 27.36
N LYS A 116 -2.33 14.16 27.27
CA LYS A 116 -3.62 14.85 27.21
C LYS A 116 -4.41 14.48 25.95
N ASP A 117 -3.75 14.45 24.80
CA ASP A 117 -4.36 14.06 23.52
C ASP A 117 -4.83 12.59 23.52
N LEU A 118 -4.25 11.77 24.41
CA LEU A 118 -4.57 10.35 24.54
C LEU A 118 -5.65 10.01 25.57
N LYS A 119 -6.08 10.95 26.44
CA LYS A 119 -7.04 10.69 27.53
C LYS A 119 -8.39 10.12 27.08
N GLY A 120 -8.75 10.28 25.82
CA GLY A 120 -10.00 9.80 25.24
C GLY A 120 -9.93 8.43 24.56
N LEU A 121 -8.75 7.79 24.48
CA LEU A 121 -8.64 6.47 23.85
C LEU A 121 -9.08 5.36 24.82
N SER A 122 -9.86 4.42 24.30
CA SER A 122 -10.32 3.23 25.04
C SER A 122 -9.21 2.20 25.28
N ARG A 123 -8.22 2.13 24.37
CA ARG A 123 -7.11 1.19 24.40
C ARG A 123 -5.89 1.73 23.64
N LEU A 124 -4.73 1.18 23.93
CA LEU A 124 -3.45 1.46 23.28
C LEU A 124 -2.75 0.15 22.92
N PRO A 125 -1.95 0.12 21.84
CA PRO A 125 -1.16 -1.06 21.50
C PRO A 125 -0.05 -1.27 22.54
N GLU A 126 0.21 -2.52 22.91
CA GLU A 126 1.38 -2.89 23.72
C GLU A 126 2.64 -2.93 22.85
N HIS A 127 2.49 -3.36 21.59
CA HIS A 127 3.54 -3.36 20.60
C HIS A 127 3.13 -2.55 19.37
N LEU A 128 3.79 -1.41 19.18
CA LEU A 128 3.65 -0.58 17.99
C LEU A 128 4.79 -0.88 17.01
N SER A 129 4.47 -1.12 15.74
CA SER A 129 5.46 -1.21 14.68
C SER A 129 5.28 -0.12 13.64
N VAL A 130 6.38 0.33 13.03
CA VAL A 130 6.39 1.40 12.04
C VAL A 130 7.28 1.02 10.85
N ILE A 131 6.78 1.26 9.64
CA ILE A 131 7.56 1.14 8.40
C ILE A 131 8.05 2.51 7.97
N LEU A 132 9.37 2.66 7.93
CA LEU A 132 10.05 3.86 7.44
C LEU A 132 10.78 3.57 6.13
N ARG A 133 10.91 4.59 5.28
CA ARG A 133 11.66 4.52 4.02
C ARG A 133 12.96 5.28 4.15
N TYR A 134 14.07 4.65 3.77
CA TYR A 134 15.34 5.33 3.62
C TYR A 134 15.48 5.94 2.23
N ASP A 135 15.75 7.25 2.16
CA ASP A 135 16.06 7.94 0.90
C ASP A 135 17.57 8.07 0.74
N ALA A 136 18.19 7.06 0.12
CA ALA A 136 19.64 7.03 -0.10
C ALA A 136 20.14 8.08 -1.11
N ARG A 137 19.25 8.81 -1.79
CA ARG A 137 19.62 9.82 -2.80
C ARG A 137 19.82 11.20 -2.21
N SER A 138 19.27 11.46 -1.04
CA SER A 138 19.48 12.70 -0.30
C SER A 138 20.71 12.57 0.59
N ASP A 139 21.60 13.56 0.55
CA ASP A 139 22.78 13.62 1.42
C ASP A 139 22.40 13.60 2.92
N ASP A 140 21.21 14.11 3.26
CA ASP A 140 20.64 14.14 4.62
C ASP A 140 19.63 12.99 4.87
N GLY A 141 19.67 11.93 4.06
CA GLY A 141 18.71 10.83 4.14
C GLY A 141 18.78 10.04 5.45
N LEU A 142 20.00 9.88 5.98
CA LEU A 142 20.25 9.12 7.20
C LEU A 142 19.92 9.92 8.45
N GLU A 143 20.36 11.19 8.55
CA GLU A 143 20.08 11.99 9.76
C GLU A 143 18.58 12.23 9.92
N THR A 144 17.88 12.53 8.82
CA THR A 144 16.42 12.62 8.84
C THR A 144 15.74 11.30 9.25
N LEU A 145 16.27 10.14 8.86
CA LEU A 145 15.71 8.84 9.27
C LEU A 145 15.93 8.61 10.78
N LEU A 146 17.12 8.94 11.29
CA LEU A 146 17.45 8.84 12.71
C LEU A 146 16.60 9.80 13.55
N ASP A 147 16.35 11.01 13.05
CA ASP A 147 15.46 11.99 13.70
C ASP A 147 14.02 11.48 13.77
N ASP A 148 13.49 10.93 12.66
CA ASP A 148 12.15 10.33 12.61
C ASP A 148 11.99 9.19 13.63
N VAL A 149 12.99 8.30 13.74
CA VAL A 149 13.00 7.22 14.75
C VAL A 149 12.98 7.79 16.17
N ALA A 150 13.78 8.83 16.43
CA ALA A 150 13.84 9.47 17.73
C ALA A 150 12.53 10.21 18.09
N GLU A 151 11.86 10.85 17.14
CA GLU A 151 10.54 11.44 17.34
C GLU A 151 9.50 10.36 17.67
N LEU A 152 9.45 9.26 16.92
CA LEU A 152 8.54 8.14 17.18
C LEU A 152 8.78 7.49 18.54
N ALA A 153 10.04 7.30 18.92
CA ALA A 153 10.41 6.77 20.23
C ALA A 153 9.92 7.68 21.37
N ALA A 154 10.11 8.99 21.24
CA ALA A 154 9.61 9.96 22.20
C ALA A 154 8.09 9.95 22.30
N TRP A 155 7.38 9.89 21.16
CA TRP A 155 5.92 9.84 21.16
C TRP A 155 5.37 8.53 21.72
N SER A 156 6.00 7.40 21.39
CA SER A 156 5.62 6.07 21.90
C SER A 156 5.82 5.99 23.40
N THR A 157 6.95 6.49 23.91
CA THR A 157 7.21 6.56 25.36
C THR A 157 6.23 7.47 26.07
N ALA A 158 5.93 8.65 25.50
CA ALA A 158 4.98 9.58 26.09
C ALA A 158 3.54 9.03 26.06
N ALA A 159 3.21 8.20 25.07
CA ALA A 159 1.96 7.47 24.98
C ALA A 159 1.87 6.29 25.95
N GLY A 160 2.98 5.84 26.53
CA GLY A 160 3.03 4.66 27.39
C GLY A 160 3.07 3.33 26.64
N ILE A 161 3.51 3.35 25.37
CA ILE A 161 3.70 2.15 24.55
C ILE A 161 5.10 1.58 24.88
N PRO A 162 5.19 0.35 25.44
CA PRO A 162 6.46 -0.19 25.93
C PRO A 162 7.39 -0.72 24.83
N LEU A 163 6.85 -1.20 23.71
CA LEU A 163 7.62 -1.78 22.61
C LEU A 163 7.36 -1.04 21.30
N LEU A 164 8.42 -0.47 20.72
CA LEU A 164 8.41 0.15 19.40
C LEU A 164 9.30 -0.66 18.45
N SER A 165 8.71 -1.24 17.42
CA SER A 165 9.44 -1.83 16.30
C SER A 165 9.57 -0.82 15.16
N VAL A 166 10.78 -0.66 14.63
CA VAL A 166 11.05 0.17 13.45
C VAL A 166 11.60 -0.71 12.36
N TYR A 167 10.85 -0.83 11.27
CA TYR A 167 11.27 -1.51 10.08
C TYR A 167 11.80 -0.53 9.03
N GLU A 168 13.03 -0.80 8.58
CA GLU A 168 13.63 -0.15 7.42
C GLU A 168 14.19 -1.23 6.50
N LYS A 169 13.82 -1.17 5.22
CA LYS A 169 14.07 -2.25 4.26
C LYS A 169 15.56 -2.63 4.14
N THR A 170 16.45 -1.65 3.98
CA THR A 170 17.87 -1.89 3.67
C THR A 170 18.68 -2.40 4.85
N GLY A 171 18.19 -2.22 6.08
CA GLY A 171 18.89 -2.56 7.32
C GLY A 171 19.93 -1.53 7.73
N VAL A 172 19.88 -0.30 7.19
CA VAL A 172 20.84 0.77 7.55
C VAL A 172 20.77 1.09 9.04
N LEU A 173 19.58 1.07 9.64
CA LEU A 173 19.38 1.32 11.07
C LEU A 173 20.12 0.32 11.96
N LYS A 174 20.20 -0.96 11.54
CA LYS A 174 20.93 -1.99 12.27
C LYS A 174 22.44 -1.78 12.21
N GLN A 175 22.96 -1.26 11.10
CA GLN A 175 24.37 -0.93 10.95
C GLN A 175 24.78 0.23 11.87
N TYR A 176 23.87 1.20 12.07
CA TYR A 176 24.09 2.39 12.90
C TYR A 176 23.41 2.30 14.27
N MET A 177 23.28 1.10 14.85
CA MET A 177 22.51 0.86 16.09
C MET A 177 22.97 1.73 17.27
N SER A 178 24.29 1.94 17.44
CA SER A 178 24.81 2.82 18.49
C SER A 178 24.42 4.29 18.28
N ALA A 179 24.40 4.77 17.04
CA ALA A 179 23.98 6.13 16.72
C ALA A 179 22.46 6.30 16.92
N VAL A 180 21.66 5.29 16.58
CA VAL A 180 20.22 5.25 16.89
C VAL A 180 20.01 5.39 18.40
N GLN A 181 20.71 4.59 19.20
CA GLN A 181 20.59 4.65 20.66
C GLN A 181 20.94 6.03 21.21
N GLU A 182 22.03 6.64 20.74
CA GLU A 182 22.46 7.97 21.19
C GLU A 182 21.43 9.05 20.85
N ILE A 183 20.98 9.12 19.59
CA ILE A 183 20.04 10.16 19.13
C ILE A 183 18.67 10.01 19.80
N VAL A 184 18.18 8.77 19.95
CA VAL A 184 16.94 8.48 20.66
C VAL A 184 17.07 8.90 22.12
N GLN A 185 18.17 8.54 22.80
CA GLN A 185 18.40 8.93 24.19
C GLN A 185 18.45 10.45 24.36
N GLN A 186 19.16 11.16 23.48
CA GLN A 186 19.18 12.63 23.47
C GLN A 186 17.78 13.21 23.31
N LYS A 187 16.96 12.66 22.41
CA LYS A 187 15.58 13.10 22.20
C LYS A 187 14.70 12.83 23.42
N LEU A 188 14.86 11.68 24.07
CA LEU A 188 14.16 11.35 25.31
C LEU A 188 14.52 12.33 26.43
N VAL A 189 15.80 12.71 26.58
CA VAL A 189 16.22 13.77 27.51
C VAL A 189 15.57 15.11 27.17
N LEU A 190 15.46 15.47 25.89
CA LEU A 190 14.80 16.71 25.47
C LEU A 190 13.30 16.75 25.79
N TYR A 191 12.59 15.61 25.73
CA TYR A 191 11.16 15.54 26.04
C TYR A 191 10.88 15.40 27.54
N PHE A 192 11.63 14.55 28.25
CA PHE A 192 11.35 14.16 29.62
C PHE A 192 12.22 14.90 30.67
N GLY A 193 13.22 15.66 30.22
CA GLY A 193 14.18 16.35 31.09
C GLY A 193 15.39 15.48 31.44
N ALA A 194 16.20 15.92 32.41
CA ALA A 194 17.36 15.15 32.89
C ALA A 194 16.93 13.94 33.75
N PRO A 195 17.78 12.90 33.88
CA PRO A 195 17.55 11.80 34.84
C PRO A 195 17.24 12.34 36.24
N PRO A 196 16.27 11.76 36.99
CA PRO A 196 15.69 10.41 36.85
C PRO A 196 14.39 10.32 36.04
N SER A 197 13.91 11.43 35.47
CA SER A 197 12.63 11.45 34.73
C SER A 197 12.73 10.84 33.33
N THR A 198 13.96 10.62 32.84
CA THR A 198 14.24 10.03 31.53
C THR A 198 13.92 8.54 31.52
N PRO A 199 13.17 8.06 30.52
CA PRO A 199 12.91 6.64 30.38
C PRO A 199 14.19 5.84 30.08
N VAL A 200 14.21 4.58 30.51
CA VAL A 200 15.29 3.65 30.17
C VAL A 200 15.04 3.12 28.76
N LEU A 201 16.01 3.35 27.87
CA LEU A 201 15.99 2.86 26.49
C LEU A 201 16.80 1.57 26.37
N GLN A 202 16.21 0.55 25.74
CA GLN A 202 16.92 -0.65 25.31
C GLN A 202 16.74 -0.85 23.81
N VAL A 203 17.83 -1.06 23.07
CA VAL A 203 17.80 -1.23 21.61
C VAL A 203 18.18 -2.66 21.25
N PHE A 204 17.33 -3.31 20.46
CA PHE A 204 17.45 -4.69 20.03
C PHE A 204 17.41 -4.76 18.50
N ALA A 205 18.14 -5.71 17.94
CA ALA A 205 18.01 -6.10 16.53
C ALA A 205 18.26 -7.61 16.42
N PRO A 206 17.47 -8.35 15.63
CA PRO A 206 17.70 -9.78 15.43
C PRO A 206 19.10 -10.05 14.88
N ASN A 207 19.79 -11.05 15.42
CA ASN A 207 21.17 -11.42 15.05
C ASN A 207 22.25 -10.36 15.37
N TYR A 208 21.93 -9.35 16.17
CA TYR A 208 22.90 -8.37 16.67
C TYR A 208 23.03 -8.49 18.20
N PRO A 209 24.22 -8.21 18.77
CA PRO A 209 24.38 -8.15 20.21
C PRO A 209 23.53 -7.00 20.77
N SER A 210 22.69 -7.27 21.77
CA SER A 210 21.93 -6.23 22.46
C SER A 210 22.89 -5.20 23.07
N LEU A 211 22.68 -3.92 22.78
CA LEU A 211 23.44 -2.87 23.45
C LEU A 211 22.86 -2.64 24.84
N SER A 212 23.72 -2.77 25.85
CA SER A 212 23.34 -2.45 27.22
C SER A 212 22.97 -0.97 27.33
N PRO A 213 21.99 -0.60 28.18
CA PRO A 213 21.67 0.79 28.40
C PRO A 213 22.92 1.55 28.84
N LEU A 214 23.10 2.78 28.36
CA LEU A 214 24.14 3.66 28.90
C LEU A 214 23.90 3.78 30.41
N PRO A 215 24.93 3.66 31.26
CA PRO A 215 24.77 3.68 32.70
C PRO A 215 24.13 5.02 33.13
N SER A 216 22.85 4.97 33.48
CA SER A 216 22.21 6.04 34.20
C SER A 216 22.71 6.01 35.65
N PRO A 217 23.09 7.16 36.24
CA PRO A 217 23.51 7.19 37.63
C PRO A 217 22.36 6.69 38.50
N GLN A 218 22.56 5.55 39.18
CA GLN A 218 21.59 5.00 40.12
C GLN A 218 21.51 5.94 41.32
N ILE A 219 20.51 6.82 41.33
CA ILE A 219 20.17 7.62 42.49
C ILE A 219 19.05 6.91 43.21
N ASN A 220 19.33 6.44 44.42
CA ASN A 220 18.37 5.92 45.38
C ASN A 220 17.31 7.00 45.67
N GLY A 221 16.23 7.02 44.90
CA GLY A 221 15.17 8.01 45.00
C GLY A 221 13.86 7.44 44.45
N THR A 222 12.88 7.34 45.33
CA THR A 222 11.50 6.86 45.13
C THR A 222 10.68 7.77 44.19
N THR A 223 11.01 7.85 42.90
CA THR A 223 10.15 8.46 41.88
C THR A 223 9.56 7.39 40.97
N ASN A 224 8.27 7.11 41.17
CA ASN A 224 7.46 6.03 40.59
C ASN A 224 7.15 6.16 39.08
N THR A 225 8.12 6.51 38.23
CA THR A 225 7.91 6.55 36.78
C THR A 225 9.02 5.78 36.07
N ASN A 226 9.09 4.46 36.29
CA ASN A 226 9.90 3.55 35.50
C ASN A 226 9.26 3.37 34.10
N LEU A 227 9.31 4.42 33.28
CA LEU A 227 8.97 4.32 31.87
C LEU A 227 10.15 3.65 31.17
N ASN A 228 9.92 2.46 30.64
CA ASN A 228 10.92 1.72 29.89
C ASN A 228 10.43 1.60 28.45
N LEU A 229 11.30 1.96 27.50
CA LEU A 229 11.04 1.79 26.08
C LEU A 229 12.02 0.76 25.53
N SER A 230 11.49 -0.30 24.95
CA SER A 230 12.25 -1.21 24.11
C SER A 230 12.08 -0.85 22.64
N LEU A 231 13.19 -0.64 21.94
CA LEU A 231 13.23 -0.32 20.52
C LEU A 231 13.78 -1.54 19.76
N LEU A 232 12.95 -2.15 18.91
CA LEU A 232 13.33 -3.27 18.06
C LEU A 232 13.55 -2.80 16.62
N LEU A 233 14.76 -3.00 16.08
CA LEU A 233 15.10 -2.61 14.71
C LEU A 233 14.99 -3.83 13.78
N LEU A 234 14.17 -3.69 12.74
CA LEU A 234 13.87 -4.75 11.78
C LEU A 234 14.29 -4.36 10.36
N SER A 235 14.62 -5.35 9.54
CA SER A 235 14.99 -5.22 8.12
C SER A 235 14.37 -6.32 7.26
N GLU A 236 14.50 -6.23 5.93
CA GLU A 236 13.97 -7.24 5.00
C GLU A 236 14.45 -8.67 5.30
N SER A 237 15.69 -8.80 5.81
CA SER A 237 16.27 -10.09 6.24
C SER A 237 15.51 -10.77 7.38
N ASP A 238 14.83 -10.00 8.24
CA ASP A 238 14.07 -10.56 9.37
C ASP A 238 12.70 -11.09 8.96
N GLY A 239 12.32 -10.90 7.70
CA GLY A 239 11.05 -11.36 7.17
C GLY A 239 11.15 -12.72 6.50
N ARG A 240 11.12 -12.72 5.17
CA ARG A 240 11.03 -13.96 4.39
C ARG A 240 12.30 -14.80 4.49
N GLU A 241 13.45 -14.16 4.58
CA GLU A 241 14.74 -14.85 4.68
C GLU A 241 14.81 -15.66 5.98
N THR A 242 14.40 -15.08 7.10
CA THR A 242 14.29 -15.80 8.39
C THR A 242 13.36 -17.02 8.30
N LEU A 243 12.23 -16.93 7.58
CA LEU A 243 11.35 -18.10 7.36
C LEU A 243 12.03 -19.19 6.52
N VAL A 244 12.79 -18.81 5.50
CA VAL A 244 13.54 -19.75 4.65
C VAL A 244 14.65 -20.42 5.45
N ASP A 245 15.39 -19.67 6.26
CA ASP A 245 16.46 -20.21 7.09
C ASP A 245 15.92 -21.12 8.20
N LEU A 246 14.84 -20.73 8.88
CA LEU A 246 14.16 -21.59 9.84
C LEU A 246 13.68 -22.89 9.18
N THR A 247 13.10 -22.80 7.99
CA THR A 247 12.68 -23.99 7.23
C THR A 247 13.88 -24.88 6.91
N ARG A 248 15.00 -24.31 6.47
CA ARG A 248 16.24 -25.05 6.20
C ARG A 248 16.70 -25.78 7.46
N THR A 249 16.83 -25.08 8.58
CA THR A 249 17.26 -25.67 9.86
C THR A 249 16.32 -26.79 10.32
N LEU A 250 14.99 -26.59 10.25
CA LEU A 250 14.02 -27.62 10.61
C LEU A 250 14.11 -28.85 9.69
N THR A 251 14.36 -28.65 8.39
CA THR A 251 14.55 -29.77 7.45
C THR A 251 15.85 -30.53 7.70
N GLU A 252 16.95 -29.84 8.01
CA GLU A 252 18.22 -30.46 8.37
C GLU A 252 18.10 -31.27 9.67
N MET A 253 17.41 -30.73 10.68
CA MET A 253 17.11 -31.44 11.92
C MET A 253 16.24 -32.67 11.68
N ALA A 254 15.27 -32.59 10.76
CA ALA A 254 14.44 -33.72 10.39
C ALA A 254 15.23 -34.82 9.63
N GLN A 255 16.10 -34.41 8.70
CA GLN A 255 17.00 -35.33 7.99
C GLN A 255 17.99 -36.02 8.94
N ALA A 256 18.50 -35.28 9.93
CA ALA A 256 19.35 -35.81 11.00
C ALA A 256 18.59 -36.65 12.05
N GLN A 257 17.29 -36.90 11.84
CA GLN A 257 16.40 -37.65 12.74
C GLN A 257 16.27 -37.07 14.15
N LYS A 258 16.59 -35.78 14.34
CA LYS A 258 16.44 -35.06 15.62
C LYS A 258 15.00 -34.60 15.87
N LEU A 259 14.21 -34.43 14.81
CA LEU A 259 12.84 -33.96 14.85
C LEU A 259 12.00 -34.72 13.82
N ARG A 260 10.74 -35.05 14.12
CA ARG A 260 9.87 -35.70 13.13
C ARG A 260 9.07 -34.63 12.38
N PRO A 261 8.74 -34.81 11.09
CA PRO A 261 7.94 -33.83 10.35
C PRO A 261 6.58 -33.47 11.00
N LYS A 262 6.01 -34.39 11.78
CA LYS A 262 4.75 -34.16 12.52
C LYS A 262 4.91 -33.23 13.73
N ASP A 263 6.12 -33.07 14.23
CA ASP A 263 6.42 -32.22 15.38
C ASP A 263 6.59 -30.75 14.93
N ILE A 264 6.66 -30.49 13.61
CA ILE A 264 6.67 -29.14 13.02
C ILE A 264 5.25 -28.58 13.06
N THR A 265 4.93 -27.90 14.16
CA THR A 265 3.63 -27.25 14.41
C THR A 265 3.76 -25.73 14.28
N VAL A 266 2.62 -25.04 14.13
CA VAL A 266 2.57 -23.56 14.12
C VAL A 266 3.16 -23.01 15.42
N ASP A 267 2.88 -23.64 16.56
CA ASP A 267 3.40 -23.22 17.87
C ASP A 267 4.93 -23.31 17.95
N LEU A 268 5.54 -24.34 17.33
CA LEU A 268 7.00 -24.45 17.25
C LEU A 268 7.58 -23.30 16.42
N ILE A 269 6.97 -23.00 15.28
CA ILE A 269 7.40 -21.90 14.40
C ILE A 269 7.24 -20.56 15.11
N ASP A 270 6.11 -20.34 15.79
CA ASP A 270 5.84 -19.15 16.61
C ASP A 270 6.91 -18.99 17.70
N THR A 271 7.30 -20.08 18.36
CA THR A 271 8.33 -20.07 19.42
C THR A 271 9.70 -19.70 18.87
N GLU A 272 10.13 -20.30 17.76
CA GLU A 272 11.44 -20.03 17.15
C GLU A 272 11.55 -18.61 16.57
N ILE A 273 10.51 -18.14 15.89
CA ILE A 273 10.47 -16.77 15.35
C ILE A 273 10.37 -15.74 16.47
N SER A 274 9.60 -16.04 17.51
CA SER A 274 9.53 -15.17 18.69
C SER A 274 10.85 -15.16 19.45
N ALA A 275 11.59 -16.27 19.49
CA ALA A 275 12.91 -16.30 20.14
C ALA A 275 13.91 -15.36 19.45
N SER A 276 13.95 -15.34 18.11
CA SER A 276 14.85 -14.46 17.34
C SER A 276 14.49 -12.98 17.43
N THR A 277 13.23 -12.68 17.76
CA THR A 277 12.70 -11.31 17.92
C THR A 277 12.34 -10.98 19.37
N SER A 278 12.70 -11.85 20.32
CA SER A 278 12.26 -11.73 21.71
C SER A 278 12.94 -10.54 22.37
N VAL A 279 12.12 -9.70 22.98
CA VAL A 279 12.58 -8.59 23.79
C VAL A 279 12.31 -8.92 25.25
N PRO A 280 13.34 -9.00 26.11
CA PRO A 280 13.14 -9.27 27.53
C PRO A 280 12.28 -8.17 28.14
N ALA A 281 11.24 -8.55 28.89
CA ALA A 281 10.43 -7.58 29.59
C ALA A 281 11.25 -6.96 30.75
N PRO A 282 11.06 -5.66 31.05
CA PRO A 282 11.70 -5.09 32.22
C PRO A 282 11.21 -5.79 33.49
N SER A 283 12.15 -6.31 34.29
CA SER A 283 11.87 -7.05 35.53
C SER A 283 11.29 -6.15 36.62
N ASN A 284 9.97 -5.94 36.59
CA ASN A 284 9.25 -5.30 37.69
C ASN A 284 8.71 -6.39 38.63
N ASN A 285 9.43 -6.65 39.73
CA ASN A 285 8.88 -7.34 40.89
C ASN A 285 7.80 -6.46 41.55
N ALA A 286 6.58 -6.50 41.03
CA ALA A 286 5.40 -6.00 41.72
C ALA A 286 4.24 -6.95 41.43
N GLN A 287 3.92 -7.76 42.44
CA GLN A 287 2.69 -8.54 42.54
C GLN A 287 1.47 -7.72 42.12
N ARG A 288 1.02 -7.90 40.87
CA ARG A 288 -0.34 -7.54 40.47
C ARG A 288 -1.28 -8.66 40.93
N THR A 289 -1.57 -8.69 42.21
CA THR A 289 -2.79 -9.34 42.70
C THR A 289 -3.95 -8.44 42.30
N ASN A 290 -4.65 -8.75 41.21
CA ASN A 290 -6.08 -8.48 41.10
C ASN A 290 -6.69 -9.30 39.97
N GLY A 291 -7.70 -10.08 40.33
CA GLY A 291 -8.36 -11.04 39.46
C GLY A 291 -8.99 -10.38 38.23
N HIS A 292 -8.54 -10.80 37.06
CA HIS A 292 -9.36 -10.85 35.86
C HIS A 292 -9.29 -12.26 35.32
N LYS A 293 -10.45 -12.94 35.26
CA LYS A 293 -10.63 -14.24 34.61
C LYS A 293 -10.28 -14.07 33.12
N LYS A 294 -9.04 -14.39 32.74
CA LYS A 294 -8.67 -14.64 31.34
C LYS A 294 -9.23 -16.00 30.95
N THR A 295 -10.11 -16.01 29.95
CA THR A 295 -10.63 -17.19 29.30
C THR A 295 -9.55 -17.85 28.44
N ASN A 296 -9.55 -19.18 28.44
CA ASN A 296 -8.76 -20.15 27.67
C ASN A 296 -7.93 -19.63 26.47
N GLY A 297 -6.61 -19.86 26.52
CA GLY A 297 -5.71 -19.81 25.37
C GLY A 297 -4.31 -19.31 25.75
N VAL A 298 -3.32 -20.22 25.74
CA VAL A 298 -1.86 -20.03 25.88
C VAL A 298 -1.40 -19.24 27.13
N LYS A 299 -0.61 -19.90 28.00
CA LYS A 299 0.11 -19.22 29.09
C LYS A 299 1.14 -18.27 28.46
N HIS A 300 0.84 -16.98 28.39
CA HIS A 300 1.86 -15.97 28.14
C HIS A 300 2.85 -16.00 29.31
N ASP A 301 4.12 -16.19 28.99
CA ASP A 301 5.22 -16.01 29.94
C ASP A 301 5.42 -14.50 30.12
N ASP A 302 5.10 -13.96 31.30
CA ASP A 302 5.21 -12.52 31.64
C ASP A 302 6.68 -12.01 31.59
N THR A 303 7.63 -12.88 31.27
CA THR A 303 9.07 -12.62 31.15
C THR A 303 9.46 -11.89 29.85
N TYR A 304 8.64 -11.93 28.81
CA TYR A 304 8.94 -11.34 27.50
C TYR A 304 7.80 -10.45 26.98
N LEU A 305 8.16 -9.37 26.29
CA LEU A 305 7.16 -8.52 25.61
C LEU A 305 6.56 -9.23 24.39
N PRO A 306 5.30 -8.94 24.00
CA PRO A 306 4.67 -9.57 22.85
C PRO A 306 5.48 -9.36 21.57
N SER A 307 5.83 -10.45 20.88
CA SER A 307 6.64 -10.41 19.66
C SER A 307 5.86 -9.90 18.43
N GLU A 308 4.53 -10.04 18.45
CA GLU A 308 3.65 -9.59 17.37
C GLU A 308 3.14 -8.17 17.62
N PRO A 309 3.22 -7.27 16.62
CA PRO A 309 2.70 -5.91 16.78
C PRO A 309 1.17 -5.89 16.78
N ASP A 310 0.58 -5.09 17.66
CA ASP A 310 -0.86 -4.85 17.67
C ASP A 310 -1.27 -3.84 16.59
N LEU A 311 -0.40 -2.86 16.34
CA LEU A 311 -0.59 -1.79 15.37
C LEU A 311 0.66 -1.62 14.50
N LEU A 312 0.48 -1.58 13.19
CA LEU A 312 1.51 -1.27 12.20
C LEU A 312 1.16 0.04 11.50
N ILE A 313 2.04 1.05 11.63
CA ILE A 313 1.88 2.34 10.95
C ILE A 313 2.78 2.38 9.72
N VAL A 314 2.16 2.67 8.57
CA VAL A 314 2.87 2.86 7.29
C VAL A 314 2.86 4.35 6.93
N PHE A 315 4.03 4.99 7.07
CA PHE A 315 4.25 6.38 6.62
C PHE A 315 4.57 6.41 5.12
N ALA A 316 3.55 6.19 4.30
CA ALA A 316 3.66 6.19 2.84
C ALA A 316 2.33 6.62 2.18
N PRO A 317 2.34 7.04 0.91
CA PRO A 317 1.11 7.39 0.18
C PRO A 317 0.21 6.18 -0.09
N VAL A 318 0.78 4.97 -0.11
CA VAL A 318 0.09 3.71 -0.35
C VAL A 318 0.62 2.63 0.58
N ILE A 319 -0.24 1.68 0.94
CA ILE A 319 0.16 0.53 1.76
C ILE A 319 1.14 -0.31 0.96
N LYS A 320 2.38 -0.37 1.44
CA LYS A 320 3.41 -1.24 0.90
C LYS A 320 4.26 -1.73 2.06
N LEU A 321 4.22 -3.03 2.30
CA LEU A 321 4.93 -3.66 3.43
C LEU A 321 6.40 -3.91 3.12
N ASP A 322 6.80 -3.86 1.85
CA ASP A 322 8.20 -3.86 1.39
C ASP A 322 9.12 -4.97 1.92
N GLY A 323 8.54 -6.08 2.41
CA GLY A 323 9.29 -7.20 2.99
C GLY A 323 9.22 -7.29 4.51
N TYR A 324 8.39 -6.46 5.16
CA TYR A 324 8.09 -6.54 6.60
C TYR A 324 7.76 -8.00 7.00
N PRO A 325 8.22 -8.47 8.17
CA PRO A 325 8.00 -9.83 8.64
C PRO A 325 6.55 -10.32 8.51
N PRO A 326 6.26 -11.21 7.54
CA PRO A 326 4.87 -11.55 7.19
C PRO A 326 4.19 -12.43 8.23
N TRP A 327 4.98 -13.21 9.00
CA TRP A 327 4.47 -14.11 10.01
C TRP A 327 3.87 -13.36 11.22
N GLN A 328 4.51 -12.27 11.62
CA GLN A 328 4.16 -11.53 12.84
C GLN A 328 2.93 -10.63 12.68
N ILE A 329 2.46 -10.37 11.46
CA ILE A 329 1.37 -9.41 11.19
C ILE A 329 -0.01 -10.03 11.00
N ARG A 330 -0.21 -11.26 11.49
CA ARG A 330 -1.43 -12.05 11.28
C ARG A 330 -2.70 -11.41 11.85
N LEU A 331 -2.58 -10.70 12.97
CA LEU A 331 -3.69 -10.03 13.67
C LEU A 331 -3.43 -8.54 13.90
N THR A 332 -2.39 -7.99 13.26
CA THR A 332 -2.00 -6.59 13.41
C THR A 332 -2.93 -5.68 12.65
N GLU A 333 -3.40 -4.61 13.29
CA GLU A 333 -4.08 -3.53 12.59
C GLU A 333 -3.08 -2.72 11.77
N ILE A 334 -3.38 -2.48 10.49
CA ILE A 334 -2.48 -1.74 9.60
C ILE A 334 -3.09 -0.37 9.30
N PHE A 335 -2.43 0.68 9.76
CA PHE A 335 -2.82 2.05 9.47
C PHE A 335 -1.86 2.71 8.48
N CYS A 336 -2.41 3.20 7.37
CA CYS A 336 -1.65 3.96 6.38
C CYS A 336 -1.92 5.46 6.57
N VAL A 337 -0.85 6.24 6.77
CA VAL A 337 -0.98 7.69 6.96
C VAL A 337 -1.43 8.39 5.68
N GLY A 338 -1.02 7.86 4.52
CA GLY A 338 -1.29 8.45 3.21
C GLY A 338 -0.38 9.63 2.88
N ASP A 339 -0.63 10.28 1.76
CA ASP A 339 0.09 11.49 1.35
C ASP A 339 -0.41 12.69 2.17
N SER A 340 0.42 13.20 3.09
CA SER A 340 0.18 14.47 3.81
C SER A 340 0.34 15.72 2.90
N GLY A 341 0.25 15.56 1.56
CA GLY A 341 0.28 16.59 0.53
C GLY A 341 1.54 17.45 0.52
N GLY A 342 2.67 16.81 0.83
CA GLY A 342 4.00 17.41 0.72
C GLY A 342 4.58 17.32 -0.70
N ASP A 343 4.31 16.23 -1.41
CA ASP A 343 4.93 15.97 -2.71
C ASP A 343 4.05 15.11 -3.63
N VAL A 344 3.35 15.79 -4.54
CA VAL A 344 2.47 15.15 -5.54
C VAL A 344 3.26 14.32 -6.58
N SER A 345 4.59 14.40 -6.56
CA SER A 345 5.44 13.60 -7.46
C SER A 345 5.55 12.13 -7.02
N GLY A 346 5.19 11.80 -5.77
CA GLY A 346 5.31 10.45 -5.21
C GLY A 346 6.75 9.95 -5.11
N ARG A 347 7.74 10.85 -5.27
CA ARG A 347 9.17 10.54 -5.24
C ARG A 347 9.79 10.78 -3.87
N SER A 348 9.27 11.74 -3.09
CA SER A 348 9.80 12.05 -1.77
C SER A 348 9.24 11.13 -0.66
N ARG A 349 10.08 10.86 0.35
CA ARG A 349 9.71 10.18 1.59
C ARG A 349 8.55 10.93 2.26
N THR A 350 7.53 10.19 2.71
CA THR A 350 6.50 10.77 3.59
C THR A 350 7.12 11.02 4.96
N ARG A 351 7.17 12.29 5.37
CA ARG A 351 7.69 12.68 6.68
C ARG A 351 6.84 12.08 7.80
N VAL A 352 7.50 11.69 8.89
CA VAL A 352 6.81 11.29 10.11
C VAL A 352 6.18 12.53 10.77
N GLU A 353 4.86 12.48 10.99
CA GLU A 353 4.09 13.58 11.57
C GLU A 353 3.33 13.09 12.80
N TYR A 354 3.36 13.87 13.89
CA TYR A 354 2.64 13.55 15.13
C TYR A 354 1.14 13.35 14.90
N GLN A 355 0.54 14.12 13.98
CA GLN A 355 -0.87 13.97 13.61
C GLN A 355 -1.16 12.65 12.88
N GLY A 356 -0.20 12.10 12.13
CA GLY A 356 -0.30 10.76 11.55
C GLY A 356 -0.28 9.68 12.63
N PHE A 357 0.67 9.80 13.57
CA PHE A 357 0.79 8.91 14.74
C PHE A 357 -0.49 8.91 15.60
N LEU A 358 -0.99 10.09 15.97
CA LEU A 358 -2.19 10.20 16.80
C LEU A 358 -3.43 9.61 16.11
N ARG A 359 -3.62 9.90 14.81
CA ARG A 359 -4.72 9.31 14.03
C ARG A 359 -4.64 7.78 13.99
N ALA A 360 -3.45 7.21 13.89
CA ALA A 360 -3.28 5.76 13.91
C ALA A 360 -3.76 5.16 15.24
N LEU A 361 -3.37 5.77 16.37
CA LEU A 361 -3.80 5.33 17.70
C LEU A 361 -5.32 5.43 17.87
N TRP A 362 -5.95 6.52 17.42
CA TRP A 362 -7.41 6.66 17.48
C TRP A 362 -8.14 5.60 16.64
N ASN A 363 -7.63 5.29 15.45
CA ASN A 363 -8.20 4.21 14.64
C ASN A 363 -8.02 2.85 15.32
N TYR A 364 -6.83 2.58 15.87
CA TYR A 364 -6.59 1.37 16.64
C TYR A 364 -7.54 1.26 17.85
N ALA A 365 -7.80 2.35 18.57
CA ALA A 365 -8.73 2.31 19.71
C ALA A 365 -10.19 2.06 19.32
N GLY A 366 -10.58 2.49 18.12
CA GLY A 366 -11.93 2.29 17.57
C GLY A 366 -12.15 0.96 16.85
N ALA A 367 -11.11 0.19 16.54
CA ALA A 367 -11.24 -1.05 15.77
C ALA A 367 -11.95 -2.17 16.57
N GLU A 368 -12.55 -3.13 15.88
CA GLU A 368 -13.23 -4.27 16.51
C GLU A 368 -12.48 -5.57 16.19
N PHE A 369 -11.99 -6.26 17.21
CA PHE A 369 -11.27 -7.52 17.06
C PHE A 369 -12.20 -8.70 17.31
N ARG A 370 -12.61 -9.38 16.24
CA ARG A 370 -13.59 -10.46 16.32
C ARG A 370 -12.99 -11.85 16.43
N PHE A 371 -11.70 -12.03 16.18
CA PHE A 371 -10.95 -13.30 16.32
C PHE A 371 -11.71 -14.56 15.84
N GLY A 372 -12.48 -14.45 14.75
CA GLY A 372 -13.25 -15.55 14.18
C GLY A 372 -14.58 -15.90 14.87
N SER A 373 -15.13 -15.01 15.70
CA SER A 373 -16.42 -15.17 16.41
C SER A 373 -17.65 -14.52 15.77
#